data_AF-A0A0M7JRW1-F1
#
_entry.id   AF-A0A0M7JRW1-F1
#
_cell.length_a   1.000
_cell.length_b   1.000
_cell.length_c   1.000
_cell.angle_alpha   90.00
_cell.angle_beta   90.00
_cell.angle_gamma   90.00
#
_symmetry.space_group_name_H-M   'P 1'
#
loop_
_entity.id
_entity.type
_entity.pdbx_description
1 polymer ?
#
loop_
_entity_poly.entity_id
_entity_poly.type
_entity_poly.pdbx_seq_one_letter_code
_entity_poly.pdbx_strand_id
1 'polypeptide(L)' 'MRGYMNHKNSNFNRVLEPMYERVVSADQVATLNKSQIDNIEKIQFTPPKIGGSDFGTFKIRYKTPVLCEVNR' A
#
# COMPACT_ATOMS: atom_id res chain seq x y z
N MET A 1 39.36 -24.90 -0.66
CA MET A 1 39.04 -23.50 -1.01
C MET A 1 38.04 -23.49 -2.16
N ARG A 2 36.78 -23.07 -1.93
CA ARG A 2 35.85 -22.76 -3.03
C ARG A 2 34.64 -21.95 -2.53
N GLY A 3 34.58 -20.71 -2.99
CA GLY A 3 33.36 -19.94 -3.27
C GLY A 3 32.54 -19.42 -2.08
N TYR A 4 32.88 -18.23 -1.59
CA TYR A 4 31.90 -17.39 -0.88
C TYR A 4 30.80 -16.98 -1.87
N MET A 5 29.58 -17.48 -1.67
CA MET A 5 28.39 -16.98 -2.37
C MET A 5 28.13 -15.55 -1.93
N ASN A 6 28.34 -14.62 -2.87
CA ASN A 6 28.05 -13.20 -2.71
C ASN A 6 26.52 -13.02 -2.72
N HIS A 7 25.89 -12.97 -1.55
CA HIS A 7 24.52 -12.49 -1.43
C HIS A 7 24.52 -10.99 -1.71
N LYS A 8 24.20 -10.62 -2.96
CA LYS A 8 23.94 -9.23 -3.33
C LYS A 8 22.75 -8.73 -2.52
N ASN A 9 23.03 -7.97 -1.46
CA ASN A 9 22.05 -7.21 -0.69
C ASN A 9 21.40 -6.15 -1.60
N SER A 10 20.31 -6.52 -2.26
CA SER A 10 19.44 -5.62 -3.03
C SER A 10 18.52 -4.82 -2.10
N ASN A 11 19.06 -4.15 -1.09
CA ASN A 11 18.25 -3.61 0.02
C ASN A 11 17.99 -2.09 -0.03
N PHE A 12 18.27 -1.38 -1.13
CA PHE A 12 18.13 0.09 -1.18
C PHE A 12 17.46 0.68 -2.43
N ASN A 13 16.74 -0.10 -3.24
CA ASN A 13 16.07 0.44 -4.44
C ASN A 13 14.59 0.80 -4.25
N ARG A 14 14.05 0.72 -3.04
CA ARG A 14 12.64 1.09 -2.78
C ARG A 14 12.59 2.45 -2.11
N VAL A 15 12.25 3.48 -2.89
CA VAL A 15 11.99 4.82 -2.37
C VAL A 15 10.61 4.81 -1.72
N LEU A 16 10.56 5.15 -0.43
CA LEU A 16 9.32 5.34 0.30
C LEU A 16 8.99 6.83 0.37
N GLU A 17 7.77 7.19 -0.01
CA GLU A 17 7.27 8.56 0.11
C GLU A 17 6.11 8.62 1.11
N PRO A 18 6.04 9.68 1.93
CA PRO A 18 4.90 9.89 2.83
C PRO A 18 3.65 10.24 2.01
N MET A 19 2.59 9.46 2.17
CA MET A 19 1.31 9.66 1.49
C MET A 19 0.18 9.93 2.47
N TYR A 20 -0.53 11.03 2.26
CA TYR A 20 -1.76 11.38 3.00
C TYR A 20 -3.01 10.72 2.42
N GLU A 21 -2.99 10.44 1.12
CA GLU A 21 -4.08 9.78 0.42
C GLU A 21 -3.55 8.65 -0.46
N ARG A 22 -4.26 7.53 -0.48
CA ARG A 22 -3.92 6.38 -1.31
C ARG A 22 -5.19 5.67 -1.78
N VAL A 23 -5.16 5.20 -3.03
CA VAL A 23 -6.19 4.31 -3.57
C VAL A 23 -5.73 2.87 -3.42
N VAL A 24 -6.59 2.02 -2.87
CA VAL A 24 -6.30 0.62 -2.56
C VAL A 24 -7.41 -0.32 -3.02
N SER A 25 -7.10 -1.61 -3.15
CA SER A 25 -8.07 -2.67 -3.41
C SER A 25 -8.85 -3.06 -2.16
N ALA A 26 -9.95 -3.81 -2.35
CA ALA A 26 -10.75 -4.36 -1.25
C ALA A 26 -9.92 -5.23 -0.29
N ASP A 27 -9.05 -6.10 -0.82
CA ASP A 27 -8.20 -6.99 -0.01
C ASP A 27 -7.28 -6.20 0.92
N GLN A 28 -6.69 -5.10 0.42
CA GLN A 28 -5.83 -4.26 1.24
C GLN A 28 -6.59 -3.64 2.40
N VAL A 29 -7.84 -3.22 2.20
CA VAL A 29 -8.70 -2.72 3.28
C VAL A 29 -9.03 -3.84 4.28
N ALA A 30 -9.37 -5.04 3.80
CA ALA A 30 -9.72 -6.18 4.64
C ALA A 30 -8.56 -6.65 5.54
N THR A 31 -7.32 -6.44 5.10
CA THR A 31 -6.10 -6.81 5.84
C THR A 31 -5.60 -5.74 6.81
N LEU A 32 -6.26 -4.58 6.93
CA LEU A 32 -5.82 -3.51 7.81
C LEU A 32 -5.86 -3.95 9.29
N ASN A 33 -4.77 -3.69 10.01
CA ASN A 33 -4.71 -3.91 11.45
C ASN A 33 -5.26 -2.70 12.23
N LYS A 34 -5.48 -2.88 13.53
CA LYS A 34 -6.06 -1.83 14.39
C LYS A 34 -5.27 -0.52 14.37
N SER A 35 -3.94 -0.58 14.46
CA SER A 35 -3.09 0.62 14.45
C SER A 35 -3.20 1.39 13.13
N GLN A 36 -3.31 0.68 12.01
CA GLN A 36 -3.51 1.30 10.70
C GLN A 36 -4.89 1.96 10.61
N ILE A 37 -5.94 1.29 11.08
CA ILE A 37 -7.31 1.82 11.11
C ILE A 37 -7.39 3.08 11.97
N ASP A 38 -6.73 3.10 13.14
CA ASP A 38 -6.75 4.25 14.05
C ASP A 38 -6.14 5.52 13.42
N ASN A 39 -5.17 5.36 12.50
CA ASN A 39 -4.57 6.45 11.73
C ASN A 39 -5.38 6.87 10.49
N ILE A 40 -6.47 6.19 10.15
CA ILE A 40 -7.34 6.58 9.03
C ILE A 40 -8.27 7.71 9.47
N GLU A 41 -8.30 8.77 8.68
CA GLU A 41 -9.25 9.88 8.82
C GLU A 41 -10.55 9.59 8.07
N LYS A 42 -10.44 9.06 6.84
CA LYS A 42 -11.60 8.80 5.98
C LYS A 42 -11.33 7.67 4.99
N ILE A 43 -12.35 6.85 4.71
CA ILE A 43 -12.37 5.91 3.59
C ILE A 43 -13.52 6.30 2.66
N GLN A 44 -13.26 6.36 1.36
CA GLN A 44 -14.28 6.56 0.33
C GLN A 44 -14.27 5.37 -0.62
N PHE A 45 -15.41 4.70 -0.75
CA PHE A 45 -15.60 3.63 -1.71
C PHE A 45 -15.97 4.19 -3.08
N THR A 46 -15.33 3.68 -4.12
CA THR A 46 -15.70 3.90 -5.51
C THR A 46 -16.11 2.56 -6.10
N PRO A 47 -17.39 2.40 -6.51
CA PRO A 47 -17.87 1.14 -7.05
C PRO A 47 -17.11 0.79 -8.34
N PRO A 48 -16.94 -0.50 -8.63
CA PRO A 48 -16.35 -0.93 -9.89
C PRO A 48 -17.30 -0.59 -11.04
N LYS A 49 -16.75 -0.58 -12.26
CA LYS A 49 -17.57 -0.51 -13.46
C LYS A 49 -18.42 -1.77 -13.59
N ILE A 50 -19.66 -1.62 -14.03
CA ILE A 50 -20.56 -2.76 -14.29
C ILE A 50 -19.91 -3.68 -15.32
N GLY A 51 -19.83 -4.97 -15.00
CA GLY A 51 -19.15 -5.99 -15.81
C GLY A 51 -17.62 -6.04 -15.64
N GLY A 52 -17.05 -5.23 -14.75
CA GLY A 52 -15.64 -5.33 -14.36
C GLY A 52 -15.37 -6.51 -13.44
N SER A 53 -14.13 -7.00 -13.45
CA SER A 53 -13.65 -8.09 -12.58
C SER A 53 -13.34 -7.64 -11.15
N ASP A 54 -13.26 -6.34 -10.92
CA ASP A 54 -12.78 -5.78 -9.66
C ASP A 54 -13.94 -5.53 -8.69
N PHE A 55 -13.66 -5.56 -7.38
CA PHE A 55 -14.64 -5.24 -6.34
C PHE A 55 -14.84 -3.73 -6.11
N GLY A 56 -14.16 -2.90 -6.91
CA GLY A 56 -14.07 -1.46 -6.73
C GLY A 56 -12.80 -1.05 -6.00
N THR A 57 -12.66 0.24 -5.75
CA THR A 57 -11.47 0.82 -5.14
C THR A 57 -11.83 1.66 -3.94
N PHE A 58 -10.90 1.76 -3.00
CA PHE A 58 -11.07 2.52 -1.78
C PHE A 58 -10.02 3.62 -1.72
N LYS A 59 -10.46 4.87 -1.64
CA LYS A 59 -9.59 6.01 -1.37
C LYS A 59 -9.50 6.21 0.14
N ILE A 60 -8.33 5.94 0.71
CA ILE A 60 -8.03 6.15 2.12
C ILE A 60 -7.33 7.50 2.28
N ARG A 61 -7.76 8.27 3.28
CA ARG A 61 -7.09 9.47 3.76
C ARG A 61 -6.62 9.26 5.19
N TYR A 62 -5.37 9.56 5.47
CA TYR A 62 -4.72 9.34 6.77
C TYR A 62 -4.62 10.64 7.59
N LYS A 63 -4.69 10.52 8.92
CA LYS A 63 -4.44 11.63 9.86
C LYS A 63 -2.96 12.04 9.85
N THR A 64 -2.08 11.04 9.90
CA THR A 64 -0.63 11.18 9.78
C THR A 64 -0.16 10.42 8.53
N PRO A 65 0.71 10.99 7.68
CA PRO A 65 1.09 10.36 6.43
C PRO A 65 1.82 9.03 6.68
N VAL A 66 1.54 8.04 5.83
CA VAL A 66 2.17 6.72 5.88
C VAL A 66 3.21 6.59 4.78
N LEU A 67 4.34 5.97 5.10
CA LEU A 67 5.38 5.70 4.11
C LEU A 67 4.91 4.59 3.15
N CYS A 68 4.84 4.91 1.87
CA CYS A 68 4.42 3.99 0.81
C CYS A 68 5.53 3.83 -0.24
N GLU A 69 5.70 2.62 -0.76
CA GLU A 69 6.58 2.37 -1.90
C GLU A 69 6.04 3.08 -3.14
N VAL A 70 6.94 3.81 -3.82
CA VAL A 70 6.61 4.49 -5.08
C VAL A 70 6.94 3.56 -6.23
N ASN A 71 5.93 3.10 -6.96
CA ASN A 71 6.13 2.47 -8.26
C ASN A 71 6.41 3.58 -9.29
N ARG A 72 7.67 3.97 -9.46
CA ARG A 72 8.12 4.85 -10.56
C ARG A 72 8.44 4.03 -11.80
#